data_AF-A0A9P6BY47-F1
#
_entry.id   AF-A0A9P6BY47-F1
#
_cell.length_a   1.000
_cell.length_b   1.000
_cell.length_c   1.000
_cell.angle_alpha   90.00
_cell.angle_beta   90.00
_cell.angle_gamma   90.00
#
_symmetry.space_group_name_H-M   'P 1'
#
loop_
_entity.id
_entity.type
_entity.pdbx_description
1 polymer ?
#
loop_
_entity_poly.entity_id
_entity_poly.type
_entity_poly.pdbx_seq_one_letter_code
_entity_poly.pdbx_strand_id
1 'polypeptide(L)'
;MTLKDELYTIRHLAEGEPPTLPGGMYASAKDGKDKPLTAEPLGPDSKIRLRMFVNDYKEFKEKWGVRWSLIHWCWQWVVACVPSKDGEYTITEFWDDNSIPGLWAREINAPDRPVWLIDRLKVDMYTLKLRIQEAEEPGVYDIMGDFRIGASDWTDLRHPAGGVKPEVLLRSVPVVPGMYIPRWVFAKA
;
A
#
# COMPACT_ATOMS: atom_id res chain seq x y z
N MET A 1 6.51 -15.01 -6.87
CA MET A 1 7.88 -14.47 -6.81
C MET A 1 7.99 -13.59 -5.55
N THR A 2 9.16 -13.40 -4.95
CA THR A 2 9.30 -12.39 -3.88
C THR A 2 9.19 -11.01 -4.50
N LEU A 3 8.28 -10.16 -3.99
CA LEU A 3 8.18 -8.78 -4.45
C LEU A 3 9.50 -8.08 -4.13
N LYS A 4 10.09 -7.43 -5.13
CA LYS A 4 11.39 -6.78 -4.94
C LYS A 4 11.28 -5.55 -4.07
N ASP A 5 12.42 -5.22 -3.47
CA ASP A 5 12.71 -3.94 -2.84
C ASP A 5 12.89 -2.84 -3.93
N GLU A 6 11.79 -2.58 -4.63
CA GLU A 6 11.64 -1.67 -5.76
C GLU A 6 10.28 -0.93 -5.65
N LEU A 7 9.86 -0.31 -6.74
CA LEU A 7 9.00 0.87 -6.75
C LEU A 7 7.91 0.71 -7.75
N TYR A 8 6.67 0.96 -7.34
CA TYR A 8 5.49 0.64 -8.11
C TYR A 8 4.52 1.83 -8.19
N THR A 9 3.31 1.57 -8.64
CA THR A 9 2.07 2.28 -8.34
C THR A 9 1.09 1.19 -7.94
N ILE A 10 0.32 1.36 -6.86
CA ILE A 10 -0.61 0.33 -6.38
C ILE A 10 -2.02 0.65 -6.90
N ARG A 11 -2.39 0.09 -8.05
CA ARG A 11 -3.71 0.27 -8.70
C ARG A 11 -4.68 -0.79 -8.20
N HIS A 12 -5.88 -0.40 -7.78
CA HIS A 12 -6.98 -1.36 -7.53
C HIS A 12 -7.42 -1.99 -8.86
N LEU A 13 -7.73 -3.28 -8.84
CA LEU A 13 -8.17 -4.04 -9.99
C LEU A 13 -9.54 -4.63 -9.68
N ALA A 14 -10.63 -4.06 -10.20
CA ALA A 14 -11.97 -4.56 -9.89
C ALA A 14 -12.23 -5.93 -10.56
N GLU A 15 -13.24 -6.65 -10.06
CA GLU A 15 -13.59 -7.99 -10.56
C GLU A 15 -13.89 -7.96 -12.08
N GLY A 16 -13.07 -8.66 -12.87
CA GLY A 16 -13.16 -8.70 -14.33
C GLY A 16 -12.44 -7.57 -15.08
N GLU A 17 -11.80 -6.61 -14.39
CA GLU A 17 -10.89 -5.66 -15.07
C GLU A 17 -9.59 -6.35 -15.49
N PRO A 18 -9.06 -6.09 -16.71
CA PRO A 18 -7.73 -6.54 -17.08
C PRO A 18 -6.65 -5.66 -16.42
N PRO A 19 -5.51 -6.21 -15.97
CA PRO A 19 -4.42 -5.44 -15.35
C PRO A 19 -3.89 -4.29 -16.21
N THR A 20 -3.91 -4.49 -17.53
CA THR A 20 -3.45 -3.55 -18.56
C THR A 20 -4.41 -2.39 -18.87
N LEU A 21 -5.60 -2.34 -18.23
CA LEU A 21 -6.55 -1.26 -18.44
C LEU A 21 -5.95 0.10 -17.99
N PRO A 22 -5.92 1.14 -18.85
CA PRO A 22 -5.44 2.46 -18.47
C PRO A 22 -6.46 3.19 -17.58
N GLY A 23 -5.97 3.98 -16.62
CA GLY A 23 -6.81 4.70 -15.66
C GLY A 23 -6.99 3.89 -14.37
N GLY A 24 -8.23 3.74 -13.92
CA GLY A 24 -8.53 3.13 -12.61
C GLY A 24 -8.11 3.99 -11.42
N MET A 25 -8.17 3.40 -10.23
CA MET A 25 -7.94 4.06 -8.95
C MET A 25 -6.68 3.50 -8.28
N TYR A 26 -5.87 4.38 -7.71
CA TYR A 26 -4.62 4.03 -7.03
C TYR A 26 -4.70 4.44 -5.56
N ALA A 27 -4.13 3.66 -4.65
CA ALA A 27 -4.01 4.08 -3.25
C ALA A 27 -3.29 5.45 -3.17
N SER A 28 -3.77 6.37 -2.32
CA SER A 28 -3.27 7.75 -2.22
C SER A 28 -3.12 8.23 -0.77
N ALA A 29 -1.94 8.79 -0.48
CA ALA A 29 -1.58 9.36 0.81
C ALA A 29 -2.06 10.82 0.99
N LYS A 30 -2.88 11.36 0.07
CA LYS A 30 -3.18 12.80 0.02
C LYS A 30 -3.81 13.39 1.28
N ASP A 31 -4.50 12.56 2.06
CA ASP A 31 -5.16 12.92 3.31
C ASP A 31 -4.20 13.10 4.49
N GLY A 32 -2.96 12.61 4.34
CA GLY A 32 -1.93 12.63 5.38
C GLY A 32 -2.13 11.57 6.47
N LYS A 33 -1.24 11.59 7.46
CA LYS A 33 -1.25 10.68 8.60
C LYS A 33 -2.49 10.84 9.48
N ASP A 34 -2.74 9.81 10.29
CA ASP A 34 -3.86 9.70 11.24
C ASP A 34 -5.23 9.76 10.54
N LYS A 35 -5.27 9.25 9.29
CA LYS A 35 -6.46 9.12 8.44
C LYS A 35 -6.58 7.72 7.85
N PRO A 36 -7.81 7.29 7.49
CA PRO A 36 -8.02 6.23 6.53
C PRO A 36 -7.26 6.50 5.24
N LEU A 37 -6.64 5.44 4.71
CA LEU A 37 -6.02 5.42 3.41
C LEU A 37 -7.09 5.60 2.32
N THR A 38 -6.92 6.59 1.45
CA THR A 38 -7.86 6.87 0.35
C THR A 38 -7.30 6.36 -0.99
N ALA A 39 -8.03 6.59 -2.08
CA ALA A 39 -7.57 6.32 -3.43
C ALA A 39 -7.91 7.47 -4.39
N GLU A 40 -7.19 7.58 -5.50
CA GLU A 40 -7.44 8.56 -6.55
C GLU A 40 -6.93 8.12 -7.93
N PRO A 41 -7.43 8.70 -9.03
CA PRO A 41 -6.92 8.41 -10.37
C PRO A 41 -5.59 9.16 -10.63
N LEU A 42 -4.86 8.71 -11.65
CA LEU A 42 -3.69 9.45 -12.14
C LEU A 42 -4.07 10.86 -12.60
N GLY A 43 -3.27 11.83 -12.16
CA GLY A 43 -3.40 13.26 -12.45
C GLY A 43 -2.09 13.99 -12.18
N PRO A 44 -1.99 15.30 -12.48
CA PRO A 44 -0.77 16.09 -12.28
C PRO A 44 -0.39 16.25 -10.80
N ASP A 45 -1.39 16.40 -9.93
CA ASP A 45 -1.24 16.66 -8.49
C ASP A 45 -1.46 15.41 -7.61
N SER A 46 -1.69 14.24 -8.21
CA SER A 46 -2.00 12.99 -7.50
C SER A 46 -0.77 12.37 -6.82
N LYS A 47 -0.91 11.91 -5.57
CA LYS A 47 0.20 11.31 -4.80
C LYS A 47 0.21 9.78 -4.99
N ILE A 48 0.88 9.25 -6.03
CA ILE A 48 0.61 7.87 -6.57
C ILE A 48 1.82 6.89 -6.83
N ARG A 49 3.03 7.32 -7.22
CA ARG A 49 4.16 6.47 -7.73
C ARG A 49 5.25 6.25 -6.65
N LEU A 50 6.17 5.27 -6.59
CA LEU A 50 6.94 4.97 -5.33
C LEU A 50 8.49 5.35 -5.32
N ARG A 51 9.19 5.61 -4.17
CA ARG A 51 10.71 5.70 -4.02
C ARG A 51 11.40 5.04 -2.77
N MET A 52 12.45 4.21 -2.94
CA MET A 52 12.71 3.01 -2.09
C MET A 52 13.85 3.11 -1.06
N PHE A 53 13.75 2.32 0.02
CA PHE A 53 14.78 2.16 1.06
C PHE A 53 14.93 0.71 1.53
N VAL A 54 16.19 0.28 1.71
CA VAL A 54 16.58 -0.98 2.35
C VAL A 54 17.47 -0.68 3.56
N ASN A 55 17.05 -1.16 4.73
CA ASN A 55 17.74 -1.09 6.03
C ASN A 55 18.03 0.30 6.63
N ASP A 56 18.70 0.29 7.79
CA ASP A 56 18.69 1.29 8.88
C ASP A 56 18.77 2.77 8.42
N TYR A 57 18.01 3.64 9.08
CA TYR A 57 18.11 5.09 8.97
C TYR A 57 19.55 5.62 9.20
N LYS A 58 20.35 4.93 10.01
CA LYS A 58 21.80 5.18 10.12
C LYS A 58 22.55 4.88 8.82
N GLU A 59 22.43 3.67 8.28
CA GLU A 59 23.04 3.30 7.00
C GLU A 59 22.58 4.24 5.88
N PHE A 60 21.28 4.58 5.83
CA PHE A 60 20.75 5.53 4.86
C PHE A 60 21.47 6.89 4.94
N LYS A 61 21.60 7.46 6.14
CA LYS A 61 22.22 8.77 6.36
C LYS A 61 23.72 8.79 6.04
N GLU A 62 24.44 7.69 6.29
CA GLU A 62 25.88 7.59 6.00
C GLU A 62 26.15 7.26 4.52
N LYS A 63 25.34 6.37 3.91
CA LYS A 63 25.48 5.92 2.52
C LYS A 63 25.01 6.96 1.49
N TRP A 64 24.04 7.81 1.86
CA TRP A 64 23.47 8.84 1.00
C TRP A 64 23.62 10.24 1.61
N GLY A 65 24.85 10.62 1.96
CA GLY A 65 25.23 12.00 2.36
C GLY A 65 25.14 13.03 1.22
N VAL A 66 24.08 12.97 0.42
CA VAL A 66 23.83 13.79 -0.77
C VAL A 66 23.00 15.01 -0.40
N ARG A 67 23.33 16.17 -0.98
CA ARG A 67 22.64 17.44 -0.70
C ARG A 67 21.17 17.37 -1.09
N TRP A 68 20.29 17.80 -0.17
CA TRP A 68 18.82 17.93 -0.30
C TRP A 68 18.34 18.93 -1.38
N SER A 69 19.20 19.37 -2.30
CA SER A 69 19.00 20.58 -3.11
C SER A 69 18.65 20.34 -4.58
N LEU A 70 18.40 19.09 -4.99
CA LEU A 70 18.34 18.71 -6.42
C LEU A 70 17.31 17.62 -6.78
N ILE A 71 16.28 17.45 -5.94
CA ILE A 71 15.04 16.76 -6.34
C ILE A 71 13.87 17.70 -6.04
N HIS A 72 13.35 18.30 -7.10
CA HIS A 72 12.00 18.87 -7.18
C HIS A 72 11.30 18.18 -8.36
N TRP A 73 9.96 18.25 -8.43
CA TRP A 73 9.16 17.69 -9.53
C TRP A 73 9.10 16.15 -9.63
N CYS A 74 8.70 15.46 -8.53
CA CYS A 74 8.26 14.06 -8.64
C CYS A 74 7.30 13.67 -7.51
N TRP A 75 5.98 13.77 -7.75
CA TRP A 75 4.94 13.39 -6.78
C TRP A 75 4.79 11.87 -6.67
N GLN A 76 5.26 11.33 -5.54
CA GLN A 76 5.52 9.90 -5.32
C GLN A 76 5.06 9.47 -3.87
N TRP A 77 5.24 8.19 -3.48
CA TRP A 77 4.87 7.36 -2.29
C TRP A 77 6.12 6.46 -1.95
N VAL A 78 6.12 5.50 -0.99
CA VAL A 78 7.20 4.46 -0.86
C VAL A 78 6.72 3.01 -0.55
N VAL A 79 6.81 2.05 -1.48
CA VAL A 79 6.76 0.63 -1.06
C VAL A 79 8.11 0.31 -0.43
N ALA A 80 8.17 0.48 0.89
CA ALA A 80 9.26 0.01 1.72
C ALA A 80 9.03 -1.48 1.98
N CYS A 81 9.09 -2.31 0.94
CA CYS A 81 9.27 -3.75 1.12
C CYS A 81 10.49 -3.94 2.01
N VAL A 82 10.25 -4.35 3.24
CA VAL A 82 11.26 -4.89 4.14
C VAL A 82 10.86 -6.35 4.30
N PRO A 83 11.35 -7.25 3.43
CA PRO A 83 10.95 -8.66 3.45
C PRO A 83 11.36 -9.27 4.78
N SER A 84 10.37 -9.51 5.65
CA SER A 84 10.58 -10.29 6.86
C SER A 84 10.92 -11.73 6.48
N LYS A 85 11.55 -12.48 7.40
CA LYS A 85 11.88 -13.90 7.15
C LYS A 85 10.64 -14.77 6.86
N ASP A 86 9.46 -14.25 7.15
CA ASP A 86 8.17 -14.95 7.10
C ASP A 86 7.27 -14.45 5.95
N GLY A 87 7.82 -13.65 5.01
CA GLY A 87 7.08 -13.14 3.84
C GLY A 87 6.15 -11.97 4.14
N GLU A 88 6.39 -11.24 5.22
CA GLU A 88 5.69 -10.00 5.54
C GLU A 88 6.45 -8.79 4.97
N TYR A 89 5.71 -7.73 4.69
CA TYR A 89 6.20 -6.47 4.15
C TYR A 89 5.55 -5.28 4.88
N THR A 90 6.20 -4.13 4.77
CA THR A 90 5.64 -2.81 5.08
C THR A 90 5.31 -2.07 3.78
N ILE A 91 4.36 -1.13 3.84
CA ILE A 91 4.11 -0.14 2.78
C ILE A 91 4.10 1.24 3.45
N THR A 92 4.72 2.23 2.80
CA THR A 92 5.12 3.52 3.40
C THR A 92 4.76 4.67 2.46
N GLU A 93 4.55 5.89 2.93
CA GLU A 93 4.42 7.07 2.05
C GLU A 93 5.76 7.71 1.73
N PHE A 94 5.79 8.61 0.74
CA PHE A 94 6.96 9.42 0.42
C PHE A 94 6.68 10.84 0.81
N TRP A 95 7.70 11.45 1.37
CA TRP A 95 7.80 12.87 1.51
C TRP A 95 9.09 13.35 0.85
N ASP A 96 9.00 14.54 0.29
CA ASP A 96 10.10 15.42 -0.09
C ASP A 96 10.51 16.37 1.05
N ASP A 97 9.84 16.27 2.21
CA ASP A 97 10.15 17.02 3.43
C ASP A 97 11.00 16.23 4.45
N ASN A 98 11.24 16.81 5.63
CA ASN A 98 12.06 16.21 6.70
C ASN A 98 11.22 15.44 7.75
N SER A 99 9.97 15.12 7.47
CA SER A 99 9.12 14.34 8.37
C SER A 99 9.44 12.84 8.30
N ILE A 100 9.03 12.10 9.34
CA ILE A 100 9.04 10.63 9.31
C ILE A 100 7.95 10.18 8.33
N PRO A 101 8.21 9.31 7.34
CA PRO A 101 7.15 8.74 6.52
C PRO A 101 6.11 7.95 7.33
N GLY A 102 4.83 8.14 7.05
CA GLY A 102 3.78 7.26 7.57
C GLY A 102 3.75 5.91 6.83
N LEU A 103 3.13 4.91 7.45
CA LEU A 103 3.02 3.55 6.95
C LEU A 103 1.57 3.08 6.92
N TRP A 104 1.28 2.17 5.99
CA TRP A 104 0.04 1.42 5.95
C TRP A 104 -0.05 0.58 7.22
N ALA A 105 -1.16 0.76 7.93
CA ALA A 105 -1.38 0.19 9.24
C ALA A 105 -2.79 -0.37 9.33
N ARG A 106 -2.96 -1.45 10.10
CA ARG A 106 -4.25 -2.10 10.28
C ARG A 106 -4.44 -2.51 11.73
N GLU A 107 -5.69 -2.41 12.19
CA GLU A 107 -6.11 -3.02 13.44
C GLU A 107 -6.02 -4.56 13.29
N ILE A 108 -5.75 -5.27 14.40
CA ILE A 108 -5.61 -6.74 14.40
C ILE A 108 -6.96 -7.36 14.77
N ASN A 109 -7.38 -8.42 14.06
CA ASN A 109 -8.69 -9.08 14.17
C ASN A 109 -9.90 -8.16 13.89
N ALA A 110 -9.71 -7.09 13.12
CA ALA A 110 -10.72 -6.06 12.89
C ALA A 110 -11.09 -5.96 11.38
N PRO A 111 -11.92 -6.87 10.86
CA PRO A 111 -12.41 -6.81 9.49
C PRO A 111 -13.31 -5.58 9.24
N ASP A 112 -13.41 -5.22 7.97
CA ASP A 112 -14.17 -4.09 7.40
C ASP A 112 -13.79 -2.71 8.00
N ARG A 113 -12.64 -2.65 8.67
CA ARG A 113 -11.95 -1.41 9.09
C ARG A 113 -11.05 -0.86 8.01
N PRO A 114 -10.83 0.47 7.96
CA PRO A 114 -9.87 1.06 7.04
C PRO A 114 -8.44 0.54 7.28
N VAL A 115 -7.65 0.50 6.21
CA VAL A 115 -6.20 0.65 6.32
C VAL A 115 -5.95 2.10 6.70
N TRP A 116 -5.14 2.34 7.71
CA TRP A 116 -4.76 3.67 8.17
C TRP A 116 -3.37 4.04 7.64
N LEU A 117 -3.10 5.33 7.56
CA LEU A 117 -1.76 5.87 7.32
C LEU A 117 -1.25 6.49 8.62
N ILE A 118 -0.28 5.87 9.30
CA ILE A 118 0.17 6.29 10.64
C ILE A 118 1.69 6.45 10.74
N ASP A 119 2.15 7.26 11.68
CA ASP A 119 3.57 7.29 12.03
C ASP A 119 4.00 5.98 12.73
N ARG A 120 5.22 5.50 12.44
CA ARG A 120 5.80 4.30 13.08
C ARG A 120 5.91 4.40 14.61
N LEU A 121 5.72 5.58 15.18
CA LEU A 121 5.68 5.83 16.63
C LEU A 121 4.30 5.56 17.27
N LYS A 122 3.28 5.10 16.50
CA LYS A 122 1.91 4.83 16.98
C LYS A 122 1.47 3.35 16.85
N VAL A 123 2.43 2.42 16.85
CA VAL A 123 2.21 0.99 16.56
C VAL A 123 1.45 0.24 17.66
N ASP A 124 1.32 0.82 18.87
CA ASP A 124 0.71 0.18 20.05
C ASP A 124 -0.74 -0.34 19.83
N MET A 125 -1.46 0.16 18.81
CA MET A 125 -2.82 -0.27 18.44
C MET A 125 -2.93 -0.90 17.03
N TYR A 126 -1.84 -0.94 16.26
CA TYR A 126 -1.87 -1.29 14.84
C TYR A 126 -0.67 -2.15 14.44
N THR A 127 -0.87 -3.15 13.58
CA THR A 127 0.25 -3.78 12.88
C THR A 127 0.55 -3.07 11.57
N LEU A 128 1.83 -2.85 11.29
CA LEU A 128 2.36 -2.37 10.01
C LEU A 128 2.65 -3.52 9.04
N LYS A 129 2.45 -4.77 9.48
CA LYS A 129 2.78 -5.98 8.73
C LYS A 129 1.61 -6.39 7.84
N LEU A 130 1.89 -6.45 6.54
CA LEU A 130 1.03 -6.99 5.50
C LEU A 130 1.75 -8.20 4.88
N ARG A 131 1.02 -9.21 4.41
CA ARG A 131 1.61 -10.20 3.49
C ARG A 131 1.24 -9.80 2.07
N ILE A 132 2.19 -9.90 1.15
CA ILE A 132 1.96 -9.58 -0.27
C ILE A 132 2.29 -10.83 -1.07
N GLN A 133 1.28 -11.40 -1.72
CA GLN A 133 1.39 -12.62 -2.50
C GLN A 133 1.12 -12.30 -3.98
N GLU A 134 1.93 -12.88 -4.87
CA GLU A 134 1.72 -12.77 -6.31
C GLU A 134 0.51 -13.61 -6.73
N ALA A 135 -0.38 -13.02 -7.52
CA ALA A 135 -1.52 -13.71 -8.12
C ALA A 135 -1.09 -14.56 -9.33
N GLU A 136 -2.05 -15.18 -10.01
CA GLU A 136 -1.79 -15.94 -11.25
C GLU A 136 -1.32 -15.03 -12.41
N GLU A 137 -1.62 -13.73 -12.32
CA GLU A 137 -1.32 -12.71 -13.33
C GLU A 137 -0.03 -11.94 -12.97
N PRO A 138 1.02 -11.94 -13.81
CA PRO A 138 2.28 -11.27 -13.49
C PRO A 138 2.13 -9.77 -13.21
N GLY A 139 2.68 -9.31 -12.08
CA GLY A 139 2.56 -7.92 -11.63
C GLY A 139 1.26 -7.60 -10.87
N VAL A 140 0.37 -8.58 -10.70
CA VAL A 140 -0.82 -8.48 -9.85
C VAL A 140 -0.53 -9.18 -8.50
N TYR A 141 -0.90 -8.52 -7.40
CA TYR A 141 -0.64 -9.01 -6.06
C TYR A 141 -1.87 -8.88 -5.17
N ASP A 142 -2.05 -9.89 -4.32
CA ASP A 142 -3.02 -9.93 -3.24
C ASP A 142 -2.33 -9.41 -1.97
N ILE A 143 -2.90 -8.38 -1.31
CA ILE A 143 -2.36 -7.79 -0.08
C ILE A 143 -3.23 -8.24 1.10
N MET A 144 -2.63 -8.94 2.06
CA MET A 144 -3.34 -9.64 3.14
C MET A 144 -3.18 -8.96 4.50
N GLY A 145 -4.27 -8.93 5.26
CA GLY A 145 -4.34 -8.65 6.69
C GLY A 145 -4.18 -9.92 7.53
N ASP A 146 -5.19 -10.25 8.33
CA ASP A 146 -5.20 -11.45 9.18
C ASP A 146 -5.79 -12.68 8.46
N PHE A 147 -5.31 -13.86 8.86
CA PHE A 147 -5.84 -15.15 8.43
C PHE A 147 -6.69 -15.75 9.55
N ARG A 148 -7.92 -16.17 9.23
CA ARG A 148 -8.87 -16.78 10.17
C ARG A 148 -9.42 -18.07 9.57
N ILE A 149 -9.88 -19.01 10.40
CA ILE A 149 -10.39 -20.30 9.90
C ILE A 149 -11.68 -20.04 9.10
N GLY A 150 -11.62 -20.29 7.79
CA GLY A 150 -12.74 -20.09 6.86
C GLY A 150 -12.79 -18.73 6.15
N ALA A 151 -12.00 -17.73 6.57
CA ALA A 151 -11.96 -16.40 5.94
C ALA A 151 -10.60 -15.72 6.11
N SER A 152 -10.14 -15.01 5.08
CA SER A 152 -8.95 -14.16 5.15
C SER A 152 -9.34 -12.71 4.91
N ASP A 153 -8.60 -11.79 5.53
CA ASP A 153 -8.79 -10.37 5.34
C ASP A 153 -7.82 -9.85 4.28
N TRP A 154 -8.33 -9.12 3.29
CA TRP A 154 -7.57 -8.64 2.13
C TRP A 154 -7.80 -7.14 1.98
N THR A 155 -6.80 -6.36 1.57
CA THR A 155 -7.04 -4.93 1.33
C THR A 155 -7.89 -4.76 0.07
N ASP A 156 -9.04 -4.10 0.17
CA ASP A 156 -9.94 -3.80 -0.94
C ASP A 156 -10.24 -2.30 -1.00
N LEU A 157 -10.66 -1.79 -2.16
CA LEU A 157 -11.06 -0.41 -2.33
C LEU A 157 -12.58 -0.29 -2.22
N ARG A 158 -13.06 0.29 -1.12
CA ARG A 158 -14.47 0.64 -0.99
C ARG A 158 -14.74 1.93 -1.76
N HIS A 159 -15.61 1.84 -2.75
CA HIS A 159 -16.30 2.96 -3.38
C HIS A 159 -17.71 3.08 -2.77
N PRO A 160 -17.93 3.97 -1.77
CA PRO A 160 -19.23 4.07 -1.13
C PRO A 160 -20.15 4.99 -1.95
N ALA A 161 -21.36 4.51 -2.25
CA ALA A 161 -22.35 5.29 -3.01
C ALA A 161 -22.74 6.59 -2.29
N GLY A 162 -23.16 7.60 -3.05
CA GLY A 162 -23.65 8.87 -2.50
C GLY A 162 -22.59 9.94 -2.24
N GLY A 163 -21.42 9.88 -2.90
CA GLY A 163 -20.39 10.93 -2.85
C GLY A 163 -19.46 10.86 -1.64
N VAL A 164 -19.49 9.76 -0.89
CA VAL A 164 -18.48 9.47 0.13
C VAL A 164 -17.14 9.14 -0.56
N LYS A 165 -16.04 9.47 0.10
CA LYS A 165 -14.69 9.30 -0.42
C LYS A 165 -14.31 7.82 -0.62
N PRO A 166 -13.54 7.47 -1.68
CA PRO A 166 -12.92 6.15 -1.78
C PRO A 166 -11.98 5.88 -0.58
N GLU A 167 -12.01 4.65 -0.06
CA GLU A 167 -11.30 4.25 1.15
C GLU A 167 -10.78 2.82 1.02
N VAL A 168 -9.51 2.60 1.34
CA VAL A 168 -8.89 1.26 1.37
C VAL A 168 -9.17 0.63 2.73
N LEU A 169 -9.72 -0.59 2.75
CA LEU A 169 -10.11 -1.31 3.97
C LEU A 169 -9.72 -2.78 3.93
N LEU A 170 -9.72 -3.45 5.09
CA LEU A 170 -9.61 -4.91 5.16
C LEU A 170 -10.97 -5.56 4.90
N ARG A 171 -11.22 -6.06 3.69
CA ARG A 171 -12.43 -6.82 3.38
C ARG A 171 -12.25 -8.28 3.80
N SER A 172 -13.20 -8.79 4.57
CA SER A 172 -13.21 -10.22 4.92
C SER A 172 -13.80 -11.06 3.80
N VAL A 173 -13.03 -12.03 3.28
CA VAL A 173 -13.43 -12.88 2.15
C VAL A 173 -13.29 -14.36 2.52
N PRO A 174 -14.35 -15.19 2.37
CA PRO A 174 -14.26 -16.62 2.55
C PRO A 174 -13.43 -17.26 1.43
N VAL A 175 -12.44 -18.08 1.80
CA VAL A 175 -11.53 -18.71 0.84
C VAL A 175 -12.17 -19.98 0.28
N VAL A 176 -13.09 -19.80 -0.67
CA VAL A 176 -13.82 -20.89 -1.36
C VAL A 176 -13.80 -20.68 -2.89
N PRO A 177 -13.92 -21.75 -3.71
CA PRO A 177 -13.84 -21.63 -5.16
C PRO A 177 -14.88 -20.67 -5.75
N GLY A 178 -14.46 -19.85 -6.72
CA GLY A 178 -15.33 -18.90 -7.41
C GLY A 178 -15.56 -17.57 -6.69
N MET A 179 -15.02 -17.37 -5.48
CA MET A 179 -15.00 -16.05 -4.84
C MET A 179 -13.87 -15.18 -5.40
N TYR A 180 -14.21 -13.97 -5.86
CA TYR A 180 -13.21 -12.94 -6.15
C TYR A 180 -12.48 -12.51 -4.87
N ILE A 181 -11.15 -12.51 -4.93
CA ILE A 181 -10.24 -12.00 -3.90
C ILE A 181 -9.76 -10.61 -4.35
N PRO A 182 -9.81 -9.56 -3.50
CA PRO A 182 -9.32 -8.22 -3.81
C PRO A 182 -7.86 -8.17 -4.28
N ARG A 183 -7.63 -7.67 -5.51
CA ARG A 183 -6.31 -7.61 -6.16
C ARG A 183 -5.83 -6.20 -6.47
N TRP A 184 -4.51 -6.05 -6.56
CA TRP A 184 -3.86 -4.79 -6.92
C TRP A 184 -2.74 -5.00 -7.94
N VAL A 185 -2.64 -4.13 -8.94
CA VAL A 185 -1.52 -4.10 -9.88
C VAL A 185 -0.38 -3.29 -9.29
N PHE A 186 0.83 -3.86 -9.23
CA PHE A 186 2.07 -3.20 -8.80
C PHE A 186 2.94 -2.88 -10.03
N ALA A 187 2.63 -1.79 -10.75
CA ALA A 187 3.36 -1.40 -11.97
C ALA A 187 4.55 -0.48 -11.65
N LYS A 188 5.76 -0.76 -12.17
CA LYS A 188 6.99 -0.06 -11.77
C LYS A 188 6.96 1.47 -12.02
N ALA A 189 7.46 2.25 -11.05
CA ALA A 189 7.59 3.71 -11.06
C ALA A 189 9.00 4.23 -11.41
#